data_AF-A0A953REP5-F1
#
_entry.id   AF-A0A953REP5-F1
#
_cell.length_a   1.000
_cell.length_b   1.000
_cell.length_c   1.000
_cell.angle_alpha   90.00
_cell.angle_beta   90.00
_cell.angle_gamma   90.00
#
_symmetry.space_group_name_H-M   'P 1'
#
loop_
_entity.id
_entity.type
_entity.pdbx_description
1 polymer ?
#
loop_
_entity_poly.entity_id
_entity_poly.type
_entity_poly.pdbx_seq_one_letter_code
_entity_poly.pdbx_strand_id
1 'polypeptide(L)'
;MNEAELDRLLDTWKAPAPPPSLRRGLVAALPIQRCRVFGVPLRWVLAVAAAAICAALGAAGFETPVLSRFQGQWSDEGGGLYLQATRMIAPPVTPPKSWLLGGGHSIGGSSGTLRGSGHLHNRFSHSYCGYEYTLERSGDGQYRVSFSPLQLSTLKRHTGPFKLDGQILTPPNLPAPRLVQVGEPFEVTLSQAGGERVYDRIVLSWTAFPGWPGQHRSAQDGSMRLAGPQLYINGQLAASQRDAGSGPVIWVHLPGQGRFLVALDPQGNPRFIEAGHVSGNVIEFQSGGAQFRIVCTEPVVAGGDRPVFVYRQQSFENVLDPSHPLTGQAFLGNAGPASLHQE
;
A
#
# COMPACT_ATOMS: atom_id res chain seq x y z
N MET A 1 27.05 17.31 3.12
CA MET A 1 26.35 18.53 3.54
C MET A 1 25.74 18.24 4.89
N ASN A 2 26.19 18.93 5.94
CA ASN A 2 25.64 18.75 7.29
C ASN A 2 24.38 19.63 7.49
N GLU A 3 23.67 19.41 8.59
CA GLU A 3 22.40 20.07 8.90
C GLU A 3 22.54 21.60 8.96
N ALA A 4 23.64 22.10 9.53
CA ALA A 4 23.95 23.53 9.59
C ALA A 4 24.24 24.15 8.20
N GLU A 5 24.80 23.38 7.26
CA GLU A 5 25.01 23.80 5.88
C GLU A 5 23.69 23.85 5.10
N LEU A 6 22.78 22.90 5.34
CA LEU A 6 21.45 22.88 4.72
C LEU A 6 20.60 24.07 5.20
N ASP A 7 20.57 24.34 6.50
CA ASP A 7 19.84 25.48 7.07
C ASP A 7 20.36 26.81 6.51
N ARG A 8 21.68 26.95 6.43
CA ARG A 8 22.31 28.15 5.84
C ARG A 8 21.99 28.28 4.34
N LEU A 9 21.86 27.16 3.62
CA LEU A 9 21.53 27.15 2.21
C LEU A 9 20.05 27.54 2.00
N LEU A 10 19.15 27.04 2.84
CA LEU A 10 17.72 27.40 2.81
C LEU A 10 17.50 28.86 3.19
N ASP A 11 18.21 29.37 4.20
CA ASP A 11 18.15 30.79 4.62
C ASP A 11 18.67 31.75 3.55
N THR A 12 19.61 31.30 2.71
CA THR A 12 20.20 32.11 1.64
C THR A 12 19.57 31.87 0.27
N TRP A 13 18.72 30.85 0.14
CA TRP A 13 18.12 30.49 -1.14
C TRP A 13 17.07 31.52 -1.55
N LYS A 14 17.42 32.34 -2.53
CA LYS A 14 16.45 33.13 -3.29
C LYS A 14 15.85 32.24 -4.36
N ALA A 15 14.57 31.91 -4.21
CA ALA A 15 13.83 31.15 -5.21
C ALA A 15 14.05 31.79 -6.60
N PRO A 16 14.55 31.03 -7.59
CA PRO A 16 14.75 31.56 -8.92
C PRO A 16 13.41 32.03 -9.49
N ALA A 17 13.42 33.17 -10.19
CA ALA A 17 12.23 33.67 -10.84
C ALA A 17 11.68 32.58 -11.79
N PRO A 18 10.37 32.29 -11.75
CA PRO A 18 9.80 31.22 -12.56
C PRO A 18 10.06 31.50 -14.04
N PRO A 19 10.36 30.45 -14.85
CA PRO A 19 10.68 30.63 -16.26
C PRO A 19 9.53 31.34 -17.00
N PRO A 20 9.83 32.24 -17.96
CA PRO A 20 8.81 33.02 -18.66
C PRO A 20 7.73 32.18 -19.36
N SER A 21 8.02 30.93 -19.70
CA SER A 21 7.06 29.96 -20.26
C SER A 21 5.99 29.55 -19.25
N LEU A 22 6.39 29.22 -18.02
CA LEU A 22 5.49 28.84 -16.94
C LEU A 22 4.61 30.02 -16.52
N ARG A 23 5.20 31.23 -16.47
CA ARG A 23 4.46 32.47 -16.23
C ARG A 23 3.42 32.73 -17.33
N ARG A 24 3.75 32.52 -18.60
CA ARG A 24 2.82 32.67 -19.73
C ARG A 24 1.70 31.63 -19.69
N GLY A 25 2.00 30.37 -19.37
CA GLY A 25 0.99 29.31 -19.24
C GLY A 25 -0.04 29.60 -18.15
N LEU A 26 0.43 30.04 -16.97
CA LEU A 26 -0.44 30.43 -15.86
C LEU A 26 -1.31 31.65 -16.19
N VAL A 27 -0.73 32.65 -16.87
CA VAL A 27 -1.47 33.85 -17.31
C VAL A 27 -2.51 33.50 -18.38
N ALA A 28 -2.21 32.58 -19.29
CA ALA A 28 -3.14 32.15 -20.34
C ALA A 28 -4.27 31.26 -19.81
N ALA A 29 -4.01 30.46 -18.77
CA ALA A 29 -5.00 29.59 -18.14
C ALA A 29 -5.97 30.34 -17.21
N LEU A 30 -5.61 31.55 -16.78
CA LEU A 30 -6.46 32.40 -15.96
C LEU A 30 -7.33 33.27 -16.88
N PRO A 31 -8.66 33.06 -16.96
CA PRO A 31 -9.52 33.90 -17.78
C PRO A 31 -9.36 35.36 -17.35
N ILE A 32 -8.98 36.22 -18.31
CA ILE A 32 -8.88 37.67 -18.12
C ILE A 32 -10.30 38.25 -18.08
N GLN A 33 -11.11 37.84 -17.12
CA GLN A 33 -12.31 38.57 -16.78
C GLN A 33 -11.97 39.55 -15.66
N ARG A 34 -12.13 40.85 -15.97
CA ARG A 34 -11.95 41.97 -15.04
C ARG A 34 -13.09 42.03 -14.01
N CYS A 35 -13.50 40.90 -13.44
CA CYS A 35 -14.42 40.89 -12.33
C CYS A 35 -13.69 41.47 -11.11
N ARG A 36 -14.23 42.57 -10.59
CA ARG A 36 -13.81 43.16 -9.32
C ARG A 36 -14.90 42.85 -8.30
N VAL A 37 -14.49 42.36 -7.14
CA VAL A 37 -15.39 42.15 -5.99
C VAL A 37 -14.95 43.17 -4.95
N PHE A 38 -15.84 44.10 -4.60
CA PHE A 38 -15.54 45.23 -3.69
C PHE A 38 -14.29 46.06 -4.09
N GLY A 39 -14.10 46.31 -5.40
CA GLY A 39 -12.96 47.08 -5.89
C GLY A 39 -11.62 46.32 -5.95
N VAL A 40 -11.55 45.12 -5.38
CA VAL A 40 -10.37 44.25 -5.42
C VAL A 40 -10.45 43.33 -6.64
N PRO A 41 -9.37 43.16 -7.43
CA PRO A 41 -9.34 42.18 -8.52
C PRO A 41 -9.63 40.76 -8.00
N LEU A 42 -10.52 40.01 -8.65
CA LEU A 42 -10.94 38.66 -8.23
C LEU A 42 -9.76 37.71 -7.95
N ARG A 43 -8.66 37.82 -8.70
CA ARG A 43 -7.43 37.03 -8.46
C ARG A 43 -6.84 37.20 -7.06
N TRP A 44 -6.94 38.40 -6.47
CA TRP A 44 -6.46 38.65 -5.11
C TRP A 44 -7.42 38.10 -4.07
N VAL A 45 -8.73 38.18 -4.32
CA VAL A 45 -9.74 37.54 -3.47
C VAL A 45 -9.53 36.01 -3.47
N LEU A 46 -9.31 35.41 -4.63
CA LEU A 46 -9.01 33.98 -4.75
C LEU A 46 -7.68 33.59 -4.10
N ALA A 47 -6.63 34.39 -4.26
CA ALA A 47 -5.34 34.14 -3.62
C ALA A 47 -5.43 34.23 -2.10
N VAL A 48 -6.13 35.25 -1.56
CA VAL A 48 -6.37 35.39 -0.12
C VAL A 48 -7.27 34.28 0.39
N ALA A 49 -8.31 33.88 -0.36
CA ALA A 49 -9.16 32.75 0.01
C ALA A 49 -8.38 31.43 0.02
N ALA A 50 -7.55 31.17 -0.99
CA ALA A 50 -6.68 30.00 -1.03
C ALA A 50 -5.66 30.01 0.11
N ALA A 51 -5.02 31.15 0.38
CA ALA A 51 -4.11 31.31 1.51
C ALA A 51 -4.82 31.13 2.86
N ALA A 52 -6.04 31.65 3.01
CA ALA A 52 -6.87 31.49 4.20
C ALA A 52 -7.36 30.04 4.35
N ILE A 53 -7.70 29.34 3.26
CA ILE A 53 -8.04 27.90 3.28
C ILE A 53 -6.80 27.09 3.66
N CYS A 54 -5.64 27.33 3.08
CA CYS A 54 -4.40 26.66 3.47
C CYS A 54 -4.00 26.97 4.92
N ALA A 55 -4.16 28.22 5.37
CA ALA A 55 -3.92 28.61 6.75
C ALA A 55 -4.95 28.02 7.72
N ALA A 56 -6.23 27.94 7.34
CA ALA A 56 -7.28 27.32 8.15
C ALA A 56 -7.11 25.79 8.21
N LEU A 57 -6.73 25.15 7.11
CA LEU A 57 -6.37 23.72 7.08
C LEU A 57 -5.04 23.44 7.81
N GLY A 58 -4.13 24.42 7.87
CA GLY A 58 -2.89 24.34 8.64
C GLY A 58 -3.05 24.64 10.13
N ALA A 59 -3.98 25.54 10.50
CA ALA A 59 -4.25 25.98 11.87
C ALA A 59 -5.34 25.17 12.57
N ALA A 60 -6.26 24.54 11.82
CA ALA A 60 -7.08 23.44 12.32
C ALA A 60 -6.18 22.19 12.40
N GLY A 61 -5.29 22.19 13.40
CA GLY A 61 -4.37 21.11 13.72
C GLY A 61 -5.11 19.84 14.08
N PHE A 62 -5.55 19.08 13.07
CA PHE A 62 -5.83 17.66 13.22
C PHE A 62 -4.48 16.96 13.32
N GLU A 63 -3.81 17.13 14.47
CA GLU A 63 -2.76 16.22 14.83
C GLU A 63 -3.41 14.86 14.97
N THR A 64 -3.06 13.95 14.07
CA THR A 64 -3.60 12.60 14.11
C THR A 64 -2.60 11.73 14.85
N PRO A 65 -3.04 11.03 15.91
CA PRO A 65 -2.21 9.99 16.49
C PRO A 65 -2.17 8.76 15.58
N VAL A 66 -3.05 8.66 14.57
CA VAL A 66 -3.17 7.51 13.66
C VAL A 66 -2.48 7.83 12.32
N LEU A 67 -1.49 7.02 11.94
CA LEU A 67 -0.80 7.12 10.65
C LEU A 67 -1.46 6.23 9.59
N SER A 68 -1.85 5.00 9.96
CA SER A 68 -2.49 4.07 9.05
C SER A 68 -3.28 2.99 9.80
N ARG A 69 -4.15 2.29 9.08
CA ARG A 69 -4.86 1.12 9.59
C ARG A 69 -4.76 0.00 8.56
N PHE A 70 -4.39 -1.17 9.04
CA PHE A 70 -4.40 -2.42 8.31
C PHE A 70 -5.41 -3.36 8.95
N GLN A 71 -6.15 -4.07 8.13
CA GLN A 71 -6.96 -5.19 8.57
C GLN A 71 -6.61 -6.40 7.70
N GLY A 72 -6.37 -7.55 8.32
CA GLY A 72 -6.10 -8.83 7.68
C GLY A 72 -6.99 -9.93 8.22
N GLN A 73 -7.25 -10.96 7.42
CA GLN A 73 -7.99 -12.16 7.81
C GLN A 73 -7.11 -13.36 7.52
N TRP A 74 -7.08 -14.27 8.46
CA TRP A 74 -6.50 -15.59 8.29
C TRP A 74 -7.62 -16.62 8.37
N SER A 75 -7.79 -17.40 7.31
CA SER A 75 -8.75 -18.49 7.29
C SER A 75 -8.08 -19.75 7.81
N ASP A 76 -8.62 -20.31 8.90
CA ASP A 76 -8.32 -21.67 9.34
C ASP A 76 -9.57 -22.57 9.21
N GLU A 77 -9.43 -23.86 9.50
CA GLU A 77 -10.52 -24.84 9.45
C GLU A 77 -11.66 -24.54 10.46
N GLY A 78 -11.44 -23.66 11.45
CA GLY A 78 -12.36 -23.34 12.54
C GLY A 78 -13.07 -21.98 12.44
N GLY A 79 -12.86 -21.24 11.35
CA GLY A 79 -13.42 -19.90 11.17
C GLY A 79 -12.34 -18.81 11.22
N GLY A 80 -12.45 -17.80 10.35
CA GLY A 80 -11.35 -16.87 10.15
C GLY A 80 -11.01 -16.02 11.37
N LEU A 81 -9.73 -15.93 11.72
CA LEU A 81 -9.20 -14.95 12.67
C LEU A 81 -8.95 -13.64 11.94
N TYR A 82 -9.53 -12.56 12.44
CA TYR A 82 -9.29 -11.21 11.97
C TYR A 82 -8.21 -10.54 12.82
N LEU A 83 -7.37 -9.76 12.17
CA LEU A 83 -6.36 -8.92 12.80
C LEU A 83 -6.53 -7.49 12.32
N GLN A 84 -6.52 -6.53 13.25
CA GLN A 84 -6.41 -5.12 12.95
C GLN A 84 -5.12 -4.58 13.55
N ALA A 85 -4.27 -3.99 12.72
CA ALA A 85 -3.12 -3.21 13.17
C ALA A 85 -3.39 -1.73 12.88
N THR A 86 -3.33 -0.90 13.92
CA THR A 86 -3.44 0.56 13.78
C THR A 86 -2.09 1.16 14.09
N ARG A 87 -1.48 1.81 13.10
CA ARG A 87 -0.21 2.51 13.31
C ARG A 87 -0.44 3.84 13.94
N MET A 88 0.27 4.08 15.02
CA MET A 88 0.14 5.25 15.87
C MET A 88 1.46 6.01 16.00
N ILE A 89 1.38 7.31 16.28
CA ILE A 89 2.51 8.17 16.65
C ILE A 89 2.18 8.99 17.90
N ALA A 90 3.13 9.09 18.82
CA ALA A 90 3.02 9.87 20.04
C ALA A 90 4.28 10.74 20.24
N PRO A 91 4.15 12.06 20.45
CA PRO A 91 2.92 12.85 20.37
C PRO A 91 2.28 12.81 18.96
N PRO A 92 0.99 13.16 18.84
CA PRO A 92 0.34 13.33 17.54
C PRO A 92 1.12 14.29 16.65
N VAL A 93 1.13 14.05 15.34
CA VAL A 93 1.87 14.88 14.38
C VAL A 93 0.95 15.47 13.33
N THR A 94 1.42 16.53 12.68
CA THR A 94 0.72 17.17 11.57
C THR A 94 0.67 16.25 10.34
N PRO A 95 -0.37 16.36 9.48
CA PRO A 95 -0.48 15.54 8.27
C PRO A 95 0.75 15.54 7.35
N PRO A 96 1.44 16.67 7.09
CA PRO A 96 2.65 16.66 6.28
C PRO A 96 3.76 15.77 6.82
N LYS A 97 3.95 15.75 8.15
CA LYS A 97 4.92 14.87 8.80
C LYS A 97 4.49 13.41 8.71
N SER A 98 3.19 13.12 8.83
CA SER A 98 2.65 11.77 8.66
C SER A 98 2.89 11.20 7.25
N TRP A 99 2.88 12.03 6.21
CA TRP A 99 3.11 11.60 4.81
C TRP A 99 4.54 11.12 4.53
N LEU A 100 5.50 11.49 5.39
CA LEU A 100 6.88 11.01 5.32
C LEU A 100 7.04 9.61 5.94
N LEU A 101 6.03 9.12 6.66
CA LEU A 101 6.01 7.84 7.33
C LEU A 101 5.12 6.86 6.55
N GLY A 102 5.75 6.10 5.66
CA GLY A 102 5.12 5.01 4.93
C GLY A 102 5.22 3.69 5.68
N GLY A 103 4.64 2.64 5.12
CA GLY A 103 4.85 1.28 5.61
C GLY A 103 3.72 0.36 5.22
N GLY A 104 3.79 -0.86 5.74
CA GLY A 104 2.79 -1.86 5.46
C GLY A 104 2.81 -2.98 6.49
N HIS A 105 1.75 -3.77 6.40
CA HIS A 105 1.57 -4.98 7.19
C HIS A 105 1.33 -6.16 6.26
N SER A 106 1.59 -7.34 6.77
CA SER A 106 1.19 -8.58 6.14
C SER A 106 0.65 -9.56 7.15
N ILE A 107 -0.20 -10.44 6.64
CA ILE A 107 -0.70 -11.59 7.36
C ILE A 107 -0.70 -12.78 6.40
N GLY A 108 -0.33 -13.93 6.91
CA GLY A 108 -0.32 -15.20 6.21
C GLY A 108 -0.09 -16.34 7.21
N GLY A 109 0.12 -17.56 6.73
CA GLY A 109 0.39 -18.67 7.63
C GLY A 109 0.23 -20.02 6.95
N SER A 110 0.71 -21.05 7.64
CA SER A 110 0.39 -22.45 7.35
C SER A 110 -0.62 -22.96 8.38
N SER A 111 -1.16 -24.17 8.17
CA SER A 111 -2.06 -24.81 9.14
C SER A 111 -1.47 -24.77 10.55
N GLY A 112 -2.16 -24.09 11.48
CA GLY A 112 -1.81 -24.00 12.90
C GLY A 112 -0.84 -22.88 13.31
N THR A 113 -0.20 -22.16 12.38
CA THR A 113 0.68 -21.03 12.75
C THR A 113 0.51 -19.86 11.78
N LEU A 114 -0.02 -18.76 12.31
CA LEU A 114 -0.14 -17.50 11.59
C LEU A 114 1.18 -16.74 11.71
N ARG A 115 1.61 -16.17 10.60
CA ARG A 115 2.80 -15.33 10.48
C ARG A 115 2.44 -14.00 9.86
N GLY A 116 3.08 -12.94 10.31
CA GLY A 116 2.90 -11.64 9.70
C GLY A 116 4.08 -10.75 9.98
N SER A 117 3.95 -9.52 9.51
CA SER A 117 4.96 -8.49 9.70
C SER A 117 4.31 -7.12 9.73
N GLY A 118 5.01 -6.17 10.34
CA GLY A 118 4.72 -4.75 10.26
C GLY A 118 6.02 -4.00 10.03
N HIS A 119 6.05 -3.09 9.07
CA HIS A 119 7.23 -2.25 8.81
C HIS A 119 6.84 -0.80 8.59
N LEU A 120 7.71 0.12 9.01
CA LEU A 120 7.69 1.56 8.82
C LEU A 120 8.83 1.92 7.87
N HIS A 121 8.53 2.73 6.87
CA HIS A 121 9.50 3.38 6.01
C HIS A 121 9.51 4.88 6.32
N ASN A 122 10.59 5.36 6.93
CA ASN A 122 10.82 6.78 7.10
C ASN A 122 11.53 7.32 5.85
N ARG A 123 10.79 8.07 5.03
CA ARG A 123 11.27 8.63 3.77
C ARG A 123 12.28 9.76 3.97
N PHE A 124 12.27 10.42 5.14
CA PHE A 124 13.21 11.50 5.43
C PHE A 124 14.61 10.97 5.70
N SER A 125 14.71 9.91 6.51
CA SER A 125 15.99 9.30 6.87
C SER A 125 16.39 8.13 5.95
N HIS A 126 15.59 7.82 4.93
CA HIS A 126 15.75 6.62 4.08
C HIS A 126 16.04 5.38 4.94
N SER A 127 15.13 5.08 5.88
CA SER A 127 15.32 3.97 6.80
C SER A 127 14.05 3.16 6.98
N TYR A 128 14.21 1.86 7.12
CA TYR A 128 13.14 0.91 7.40
C TYR A 128 13.30 0.40 8.83
N CYS A 129 12.20 0.25 9.55
CA CYS A 129 12.18 -0.48 10.82
C CYS A 129 10.92 -1.31 10.90
N GLY A 130 10.97 -2.44 11.58
CA GLY A 130 9.79 -3.30 11.66
C GLY A 130 10.05 -4.60 12.39
N TYR A 131 8.99 -5.40 12.44
CA TYR A 131 8.98 -6.67 13.13
C TYR A 131 8.29 -7.73 12.27
N GLU A 132 8.65 -8.97 12.54
CA GLU A 132 7.87 -10.15 12.19
C GLU A 132 7.18 -10.67 13.45
N TYR A 133 6.03 -11.31 13.29
CA TYR A 133 5.34 -11.96 14.38
C TYR A 133 4.80 -13.32 13.99
N THR A 134 4.74 -14.22 14.97
CA THR A 134 4.01 -15.48 14.87
C THR A 134 2.88 -15.50 15.88
N LEU A 135 1.75 -16.11 15.50
CA LEU A 135 0.64 -16.41 16.40
C LEU A 135 0.41 -17.92 16.36
N GLU A 136 0.58 -18.55 17.52
CA GLU A 136 0.32 -19.97 17.74
C GLU A 136 -0.89 -20.11 18.65
N ARG A 137 -1.89 -20.89 18.24
CA ARG A 137 -3.07 -21.12 19.06
C ARG A 137 -2.68 -21.90 20.33
N SER A 138 -3.00 -21.36 21.50
CA SER A 138 -2.65 -21.93 22.81
C SER A 138 -3.88 -22.34 23.64
N GLY A 139 -5.09 -22.11 23.12
CA GLY A 139 -6.36 -22.41 23.76
C GLY A 139 -7.54 -21.76 23.04
N ASP A 140 -8.70 -21.74 23.68
CA ASP A 140 -9.90 -21.07 23.14
C ASP A 140 -9.76 -19.55 23.22
N GLY A 141 -9.55 -18.92 22.07
CA GLY A 141 -9.34 -17.47 21.99
C GLY A 141 -7.98 -17.00 22.51
N GLN A 142 -7.04 -17.91 22.80
CA GLN A 142 -5.71 -17.55 23.26
C GLN A 142 -4.66 -17.86 22.21
N TYR A 143 -3.80 -16.87 21.97
CA TYR A 143 -2.67 -16.99 21.06
C TYR A 143 -1.38 -16.66 21.78
N ARG A 144 -0.37 -17.50 21.59
CA ARG A 144 1.00 -17.13 21.92
C ARG A 144 1.54 -16.28 20.78
N VAL A 145 1.81 -15.01 21.07
CA VAL A 145 2.46 -14.09 20.15
C VAL A 145 3.96 -14.05 20.42
N SER A 146 4.77 -14.17 19.37
CA SER A 146 6.23 -13.99 19.43
C SER A 146 6.66 -12.99 18.37
N PHE A 147 7.69 -12.19 18.66
CA PHE A 147 8.21 -11.18 17.75
C PHE A 147 9.69 -11.41 17.43
N SER A 148 10.08 -11.05 16.22
CA SER A 148 11.48 -10.99 15.80
C SER A 148 11.73 -9.73 14.96
N PRO A 149 12.99 -9.25 14.87
CA PRO A 149 13.33 -8.15 13.98
C PRO A 149 12.99 -8.48 12.53
N LEU A 150 12.49 -7.47 11.81
CA LEU A 150 12.18 -7.61 10.38
C LEU A 150 13.40 -8.03 9.59
N GLN A 151 13.28 -9.13 8.85
CA GLN A 151 14.35 -9.59 7.96
C GLN A 151 14.30 -8.87 6.62
N LEU A 152 15.47 -8.65 6.02
CA LEU A 152 15.57 -8.08 4.66
C LEU A 152 14.78 -8.88 3.63
N SER A 153 14.80 -10.22 3.73
CA SER A 153 14.05 -11.09 2.83
C SER A 153 12.53 -10.87 2.94
N THR A 154 12.02 -10.64 4.15
CA THR A 154 10.62 -10.31 4.40
C THR A 154 10.30 -8.91 3.89
N LEU A 155 11.14 -7.92 4.16
CA LEU A 155 10.94 -6.57 3.65
C LEU A 155 10.89 -6.56 2.12
N LYS A 156 11.81 -7.25 1.43
CA LYS A 156 11.79 -7.42 -0.03
C LYS A 156 10.50 -8.06 -0.54
N ARG A 157 9.90 -9.00 0.21
CA ARG A 157 8.57 -9.53 -0.14
C ARG A 157 7.46 -8.47 0.00
N HIS A 158 7.53 -7.58 1.00
CA HIS A 158 6.50 -6.55 1.24
C HIS A 158 6.59 -5.36 0.32
N THR A 159 7.80 -4.84 0.12
CA THR A 159 8.05 -3.77 -0.85
C THR A 159 7.94 -4.29 -2.28
N GLY A 160 7.76 -5.60 -2.46
CA GLY A 160 7.84 -6.22 -3.78
C GLY A 160 9.17 -5.83 -4.44
N PRO A 161 9.17 -5.53 -5.73
CA PRO A 161 10.42 -5.27 -6.41
C PRO A 161 10.93 -3.83 -6.28
N PHE A 162 10.32 -2.99 -5.45
CA PHE A 162 10.81 -1.64 -5.26
C PHE A 162 12.22 -1.66 -4.67
N LYS A 163 13.09 -0.77 -5.17
CA LYS A 163 14.40 -0.50 -4.58
C LYS A 163 14.24 -0.18 -3.10
N LEU A 164 14.92 -0.97 -2.26
CA LEU A 164 15.20 -0.56 -0.90
C LEU A 164 16.31 0.47 -0.96
N ASP A 165 15.95 1.72 -0.75
CA ASP A 165 16.84 2.87 -0.82
C ASP A 165 17.43 3.24 0.56
N GLY A 166 17.33 2.33 1.53
CA GLY A 166 17.54 2.65 2.94
C GLY A 166 18.03 1.52 3.83
N GLN A 167 18.58 1.90 4.98
CA GLN A 167 19.05 0.95 6.00
C GLN A 167 17.87 0.32 6.75
N ILE A 168 17.96 -0.97 7.05
CA ILE A 168 17.06 -1.63 8.00
C ILE A 168 17.59 -1.45 9.42
N LEU A 169 16.77 -0.85 10.27
CA LEU A 169 17.02 -0.62 11.68
C LEU A 169 16.22 -1.62 12.51
N THR A 170 16.85 -2.13 13.57
CA THR A 170 16.18 -2.96 14.57
C THR A 170 15.26 -2.07 15.42
N PRO A 171 13.99 -2.46 15.63
CA PRO A 171 13.13 -1.73 16.55
C PRO A 171 13.73 -1.66 17.96
N PRO A 172 13.52 -0.55 18.69
CA PRO A 172 14.21 -0.33 19.97
C PRO A 172 13.78 -1.32 21.06
N ASN A 173 12.53 -1.79 21.03
CA ASN A 173 11.99 -2.71 22.04
C ASN A 173 10.91 -3.62 21.42
N LEU A 174 11.29 -4.84 21.07
CA LEU A 174 10.35 -5.88 20.67
C LEU A 174 9.79 -6.57 21.91
N PRO A 175 8.46 -6.74 22.04
CA PRO A 175 7.88 -7.44 23.17
C PRO A 175 8.39 -8.89 23.27
N ALA A 176 8.63 -9.35 24.50
CA ALA A 176 8.88 -10.77 24.76
C ALA A 176 7.66 -11.62 24.37
N PRO A 177 7.85 -12.90 24.01
CA PRO A 177 6.75 -13.81 23.73
C PRO A 177 5.74 -13.86 24.89
N ARG A 178 4.45 -13.76 24.58
CA ARG A 178 3.38 -13.75 25.59
C ARG A 178 2.09 -14.33 25.05
N LEU A 179 1.17 -14.67 25.96
CA LEU A 179 -0.21 -14.99 25.60
C LEU A 179 -1.01 -13.69 25.42
N VAL A 180 -1.88 -13.68 24.41
CA VAL A 180 -2.86 -12.61 24.16
C VAL A 180 -4.24 -13.23 23.97
N GLN A 181 -5.25 -12.62 24.58
CA GLN A 181 -6.63 -13.01 24.38
C GLN A 181 -7.21 -12.32 23.14
N VAL A 182 -8.08 -13.00 22.39
CA VAL A 182 -8.87 -12.37 21.33
C VAL A 182 -9.69 -11.21 21.90
N GLY A 183 -9.64 -10.05 21.23
CA GLY A 183 -10.21 -8.78 21.69
C GLY A 183 -9.25 -7.91 22.51
N GLU A 184 -8.19 -8.48 23.08
CA GLU A 184 -7.19 -7.74 23.85
C GLU A 184 -6.18 -7.04 22.92
N PRO A 185 -6.02 -5.71 23.02
CA PRO A 185 -5.02 -4.99 22.24
C PRO A 185 -3.62 -5.20 22.81
N PHE A 186 -2.63 -5.31 21.92
CA PHE A 186 -1.22 -5.26 22.29
C PHE A 186 -0.43 -4.31 21.38
N GLU A 187 0.67 -3.76 21.90
CA GLU A 187 1.49 -2.77 21.19
C GLU A 187 2.88 -3.30 20.82
N VAL A 188 3.41 -2.84 19.68
CA VAL A 188 4.78 -3.06 19.24
C VAL A 188 5.38 -1.72 18.79
N THR A 189 6.49 -1.31 19.40
CA THR A 189 7.16 -0.05 19.03
C THR A 189 8.09 -0.30 17.84
N LEU A 190 7.93 0.46 16.75
CA LEU A 190 8.76 0.37 15.56
C LEU A 190 9.96 1.33 15.63
N SER A 191 9.72 2.54 16.11
CA SER A 191 10.75 3.58 16.23
C SER A 191 10.50 4.45 17.46
N GLN A 192 11.59 4.91 18.08
CA GLN A 192 11.56 5.89 19.15
C GLN A 192 12.76 6.82 19.03
N ALA A 193 12.54 8.06 18.61
CA ALA A 193 13.58 9.06 18.39
C ALA A 193 13.03 10.47 18.60
N GLY A 194 13.85 11.38 19.13
CA GLY A 194 13.46 12.80 19.26
C GLY A 194 12.20 13.05 20.11
N GLY A 195 11.90 12.16 21.07
CA GLY A 195 10.66 12.23 21.88
C GLY A 195 9.43 11.65 21.20
N GLU A 196 9.55 11.19 19.95
CA GLU A 196 8.46 10.58 19.19
C GLU A 196 8.53 9.06 19.26
N ARG A 197 7.38 8.42 19.41
CA ARG A 197 7.20 6.97 19.41
C ARG A 197 6.24 6.57 18.31
N VAL A 198 6.71 5.82 17.32
CA VAL A 198 5.87 5.18 16.30
C VAL A 198 5.65 3.73 16.68
N TYR A 199 4.40 3.32 16.83
CA TYR A 199 4.04 1.99 17.32
C TYR A 199 2.79 1.45 16.62
N ASP A 200 2.68 0.14 16.50
CA ASP A 200 1.47 -0.52 16.02
C ASP A 200 0.66 -1.04 17.22
N ARG A 201 -0.63 -0.71 17.27
CA ARG A 201 -1.61 -1.29 18.19
C ARG A 201 -2.40 -2.38 17.45
N ILE A 202 -2.26 -3.62 17.88
CA ILE A 202 -2.77 -4.81 17.22
C ILE A 202 -3.91 -5.42 18.05
N VAL A 203 -4.99 -5.82 17.39
CA VAL A 203 -6.15 -6.49 18.00
C VAL A 203 -6.50 -7.72 17.17
N LEU A 204 -6.76 -8.84 17.84
CA LEU A 204 -7.29 -10.06 17.23
C LEU A 204 -8.81 -10.13 17.44
N SER A 205 -9.56 -10.69 16.49
CA SER A 205 -11.01 -10.82 16.59
C SER A 205 -11.51 -12.07 15.87
N TRP A 206 -12.55 -12.70 16.40
CA TRP A 206 -13.31 -13.75 15.69
C TRP A 206 -14.31 -13.18 14.69
N THR A 207 -14.64 -11.89 14.84
CA THR A 207 -15.56 -11.19 13.94
C THR A 207 -14.81 -10.14 13.15
N ALA A 208 -15.22 -9.93 11.90
CA ALA A 208 -14.70 -8.85 11.08
C ALA A 208 -14.82 -7.50 11.80
N PHE A 209 -13.77 -6.69 11.72
CA PHE A 209 -13.78 -5.33 12.27
C PHE A 209 -14.73 -4.42 11.46
N PRO A 210 -15.30 -3.37 12.06
CA PRO A 210 -16.06 -2.37 11.31
C PRO A 210 -15.23 -1.79 10.15
N GLY A 211 -15.86 -1.68 8.98
CA GLY A 211 -15.20 -1.23 7.76
C GLY A 211 -14.34 -2.29 7.08
N TRP A 212 -14.40 -3.55 7.53
CA TRP A 212 -13.80 -4.67 6.82
C TRP A 212 -14.43 -4.75 5.41
N PRO A 213 -13.61 -4.74 4.33
CA PRO A 213 -14.14 -4.72 2.96
C PRO A 213 -15.11 -5.86 2.63
N GLY A 214 -15.04 -6.98 3.36
CA GLY A 214 -15.94 -8.14 3.23
C GLY A 214 -17.23 -8.11 4.06
N GLN A 215 -17.56 -7.02 4.78
CA GLN A 215 -18.83 -6.93 5.53
C GLN A 215 -20.05 -6.61 4.65
N HIS A 216 -19.85 -6.06 3.43
CA HIS A 216 -20.95 -5.69 2.52
C HIS A 216 -20.94 -6.41 1.17
N ARG A 217 -19.91 -7.21 0.89
CA ARG A 217 -19.85 -8.15 -0.23
C ARG A 217 -19.32 -9.43 0.37
N SER A 218 -19.87 -10.59 0.02
CA SER A 218 -19.20 -11.84 0.39
C SER A 218 -17.73 -11.67 -0.04
N ALA A 219 -16.77 -11.95 0.85
CA ALA A 219 -15.36 -11.70 0.56
C ALA A 219 -14.90 -12.38 -0.75
N GLN A 220 -15.70 -13.32 -1.26
CA GLN A 220 -15.51 -14.03 -2.51
C GLN A 220 -16.03 -13.29 -3.76
N ASP A 221 -17.06 -12.43 -3.65
CA ASP A 221 -17.64 -11.73 -4.81
C ASP A 221 -16.78 -10.55 -5.32
N GLY A 222 -15.67 -10.25 -4.66
CA GLY A 222 -14.79 -9.13 -5.04
C GLY A 222 -13.30 -9.46 -5.07
N SER A 223 -12.91 -10.71 -4.84
CA SER A 223 -11.52 -11.14 -4.79
C SER A 223 -11.21 -12.19 -5.85
N MET A 224 -10.00 -12.14 -6.40
CA MET A 224 -9.44 -13.20 -7.24
C MET A 224 -8.44 -14.01 -6.42
N ARG A 225 -8.53 -15.34 -6.48
CA ARG A 225 -7.57 -16.29 -5.90
C ARG A 225 -6.77 -16.96 -7.01
N LEU A 226 -5.44 -16.90 -6.91
CA LEU A 226 -4.52 -17.48 -7.89
C LEU A 226 -3.84 -18.74 -7.33
N ALA A 227 -4.58 -19.85 -7.28
CA ALA A 227 -4.03 -21.15 -6.87
C ALA A 227 -3.31 -21.82 -8.04
N GLY A 228 -2.02 -22.13 -7.88
CA GLY A 228 -1.20 -22.77 -8.92
C GLY A 228 -1.22 -22.08 -10.29
N PRO A 229 -1.06 -20.73 -10.38
CA PRO A 229 -1.32 -20.02 -11.62
C PRO A 229 -0.23 -20.28 -12.66
N GLN A 230 -0.67 -20.47 -13.90
CA GLN A 230 0.14 -20.57 -15.11
C GLN A 230 -0.21 -19.42 -16.05
N LEU A 231 0.75 -18.56 -16.33
CA LEU A 231 0.60 -17.42 -17.25
C LEU A 231 1.04 -17.82 -18.66
N TYR A 232 0.15 -17.61 -19.62
CA TYR A 232 0.40 -17.75 -21.04
C TYR A 232 0.27 -16.39 -21.73
N ILE A 233 1.17 -16.13 -22.68
CA ILE A 233 1.16 -14.95 -23.54
C ILE A 233 1.16 -15.43 -24.98
N ASN A 234 0.12 -15.09 -25.73
CA ASN A 234 -0.08 -15.57 -27.11
C ASN A 234 0.06 -17.10 -27.21
N GLY A 235 -0.47 -17.84 -26.22
CA GLY A 235 -0.42 -19.30 -26.14
C GLY A 235 0.88 -19.91 -25.62
N GLN A 236 1.93 -19.11 -25.37
CA GLN A 236 3.22 -19.60 -24.85
C GLN A 236 3.29 -19.43 -23.33
N LEU A 237 3.73 -20.47 -22.61
CA LEU A 237 3.90 -20.40 -21.16
C LEU A 237 5.03 -19.42 -20.79
N ALA A 238 4.69 -18.37 -20.06
CA ALA A 238 5.60 -17.29 -19.66
C ALA A 238 6.00 -17.37 -18.17
N ALA A 239 5.10 -17.82 -17.29
CA ALA A 239 5.38 -18.01 -15.87
C ALA A 239 4.49 -19.08 -15.24
N SER A 240 4.97 -19.70 -14.16
CA SER A 240 4.19 -20.64 -13.34
C SER A 240 4.60 -20.49 -11.87
N GLN A 241 3.63 -20.53 -10.96
CA GLN A 241 3.87 -20.43 -9.52
C GLN A 241 3.01 -21.45 -8.77
N ARG A 242 3.44 -21.80 -7.55
CA ARG A 242 2.65 -22.69 -6.67
C ARG A 242 1.38 -22.00 -6.16
N ASP A 243 1.50 -20.73 -5.81
CA ASP A 243 0.42 -19.87 -5.33
C ASP A 243 0.85 -18.40 -5.55
N ALA A 244 -0.07 -17.53 -5.93
CA ALA A 244 0.14 -16.09 -6.05
C ALA A 244 -0.80 -15.26 -5.16
N GLY A 245 -1.49 -15.90 -4.22
CA GLY A 245 -2.32 -15.27 -3.21
C GLY A 245 -3.76 -14.98 -3.66
N SER A 246 -4.46 -14.22 -2.83
CA SER A 246 -5.83 -13.76 -3.10
C SER A 246 -5.96 -12.27 -2.82
N GLY A 247 -6.72 -11.55 -3.63
CA GLY A 247 -6.96 -10.12 -3.44
C GLY A 247 -7.92 -9.50 -4.45
N PRO A 248 -8.39 -8.27 -4.21
CA PRO A 248 -9.27 -7.55 -5.14
C PRO A 248 -8.56 -7.12 -6.42
N VAL A 249 -7.23 -7.05 -6.38
CA VAL A 249 -6.35 -6.77 -7.51
C VAL A 249 -5.26 -7.83 -7.52
N ILE A 250 -5.04 -8.43 -8.69
CA ILE A 250 -3.83 -9.20 -8.96
C ILE A 250 -2.94 -8.40 -9.88
N TRP A 251 -1.67 -8.78 -9.96
CA TRP A 251 -0.76 -8.16 -10.89
C TRP A 251 0.13 -9.17 -11.57
N VAL A 252 0.44 -8.88 -12.82
CA VAL A 252 1.40 -9.61 -13.65
C VAL A 252 2.54 -8.68 -13.97
N HIS A 253 3.76 -9.06 -13.60
CA HIS A 253 4.96 -8.36 -14.05
C HIS A 253 5.58 -9.10 -15.24
N LEU A 254 5.98 -8.34 -16.26
CA LEU A 254 6.70 -8.83 -17.42
C LEU A 254 7.95 -7.97 -17.63
N PRO A 255 9.15 -8.57 -17.61
CA PRO A 255 10.39 -7.85 -17.84
C PRO A 255 10.35 -6.98 -19.10
N GLY A 256 10.67 -5.69 -18.93
CA GLY A 256 10.70 -4.71 -20.02
C GLY A 256 9.33 -4.20 -20.48
N GLN A 257 8.23 -4.72 -19.94
CA GLN A 257 6.87 -4.27 -20.29
C GLN A 257 6.11 -3.63 -19.12
N GLY A 258 6.67 -3.70 -17.91
CA GLY A 258 6.10 -3.16 -16.68
C GLY A 258 5.22 -4.16 -15.94
N ARG A 259 4.16 -3.64 -15.33
CA ARG A 259 3.17 -4.42 -14.58
C ARG A 259 1.78 -4.22 -15.16
N PHE A 260 0.98 -5.27 -15.17
CA PHE A 260 -0.44 -5.25 -15.49
C PHE A 260 -1.20 -5.49 -14.20
N LEU A 261 -1.96 -4.49 -13.75
CA LEU A 261 -2.92 -4.65 -12.67
C LEU A 261 -4.22 -5.17 -13.25
N VAL A 262 -4.77 -6.23 -12.67
CA VAL A 262 -6.04 -6.82 -13.09
C VAL A 262 -7.00 -6.75 -11.91
N ALA A 263 -8.21 -6.24 -12.13
CA ALA A 263 -9.25 -6.04 -11.11
C ALA A 263 -10.61 -6.53 -11.63
N LEU A 264 -11.50 -6.95 -10.71
CA LEU A 264 -12.90 -7.26 -11.05
C LEU A 264 -13.79 -6.02 -10.99
N ASP A 265 -13.42 -5.04 -10.17
CA ASP A 265 -14.13 -3.78 -9.96
C ASP A 265 -13.08 -2.68 -9.80
N PRO A 266 -12.93 -1.76 -10.78
CA PRO A 266 -11.93 -0.71 -10.73
C PRO A 266 -12.30 0.44 -9.78
N GLN A 267 -13.48 0.39 -9.14
CA GLN A 267 -13.97 1.40 -8.20
C GLN A 267 -13.92 2.82 -8.76
N GLY A 268 -14.23 2.96 -10.05
CA GLY A 268 -14.23 4.24 -10.76
C GLY A 268 -12.84 4.78 -11.14
N ASN A 269 -11.75 4.01 -10.94
CA ASN A 269 -10.44 4.43 -11.41
C ASN A 269 -10.38 4.42 -12.95
N PRO A 270 -10.22 5.58 -13.62
CA PRO A 270 -10.30 5.69 -15.08
C PRO A 270 -9.11 5.09 -15.83
N ARG A 271 -8.05 4.64 -15.13
CA ARG A 271 -6.87 4.00 -15.75
C ARG A 271 -7.09 2.53 -16.07
N PHE A 272 -8.07 1.92 -15.42
CA PHE A 272 -8.49 0.57 -15.68
C PHE A 272 -9.44 0.57 -16.88
N ILE A 273 -9.15 -0.28 -17.85
CA ILE A 273 -10.00 -0.50 -19.02
C ILE A 273 -10.54 -1.93 -18.96
N GLU A 274 -11.81 -2.12 -19.33
CA GLU A 274 -12.33 -3.47 -19.53
C GLU A 274 -11.57 -4.12 -20.69
N ALA A 275 -10.94 -5.26 -20.42
CA ALA A 275 -9.96 -5.84 -21.35
C ALA A 275 -10.09 -7.36 -21.50
N GLY A 276 -11.02 -7.98 -20.79
CA GLY A 276 -11.12 -9.42 -20.74
C GLY A 276 -12.22 -9.94 -19.83
N HIS A 277 -12.14 -11.22 -19.52
CA HIS A 277 -13.06 -11.91 -18.62
C HIS A 277 -12.34 -12.92 -17.73
N VAL A 278 -12.97 -13.26 -16.61
CA VAL A 278 -12.67 -14.43 -15.81
C VAL A 278 -13.82 -15.43 -15.98
N SER A 279 -13.48 -16.70 -16.18
CA SER A 279 -14.43 -17.82 -16.30
C SER A 279 -13.85 -19.05 -15.61
N GLY A 280 -14.50 -19.51 -14.55
CA GLY A 280 -14.04 -20.64 -13.75
C GLY A 280 -12.62 -20.44 -13.20
N ASN A 281 -11.68 -21.27 -13.63
CA ASN A 281 -10.27 -21.23 -13.23
C ASN A 281 -9.36 -20.45 -14.20
N VAL A 282 -9.93 -19.67 -15.14
CA VAL A 282 -9.18 -18.98 -16.18
C VAL A 282 -9.49 -17.48 -16.17
N ILE A 283 -8.46 -16.64 -16.24
CA ILE A 283 -8.57 -15.23 -16.63
C ILE A 283 -8.00 -15.08 -18.04
N GLU A 284 -8.73 -14.44 -18.94
CA GLU A 284 -8.23 -14.05 -20.26
C GLU A 284 -8.43 -12.56 -20.49
N PHE A 285 -7.39 -11.85 -20.96
CA PHE A 285 -7.49 -10.44 -21.32
C PHE A 285 -6.51 -10.06 -22.43
N GLN A 286 -6.75 -8.91 -23.06
CA GLN A 286 -5.87 -8.36 -24.10
C GLN A 286 -5.25 -7.04 -23.64
N SER A 287 -3.97 -6.84 -23.92
CA SER A 287 -3.31 -5.55 -23.69
C SER A 287 -2.09 -5.39 -24.59
N GLY A 288 -1.92 -4.21 -25.19
CA GLY A 288 -0.75 -3.91 -26.03
C GLY A 288 -0.59 -4.85 -27.23
N GLY A 289 -1.70 -5.37 -27.77
CA GLY A 289 -1.70 -6.30 -28.92
C GLY A 289 -1.35 -7.76 -28.57
N ALA A 290 -1.14 -8.10 -27.30
CA ALA A 290 -0.95 -9.47 -26.85
C ALA A 290 -2.20 -10.02 -26.14
N GLN A 291 -2.41 -11.32 -26.26
CA GLN A 291 -3.40 -12.07 -25.48
C GLN A 291 -2.73 -12.68 -24.26
N PHE A 292 -3.31 -12.43 -23.10
CA PHE A 292 -2.90 -12.98 -21.81
C PHE A 292 -3.93 -14.00 -21.35
N ARG A 293 -3.45 -15.13 -20.85
CA ARG A 293 -4.28 -16.16 -20.24
C ARG A 293 -3.61 -16.64 -18.96
N ILE A 294 -4.33 -16.58 -17.84
CA ILE A 294 -3.88 -17.11 -16.54
C ILE A 294 -4.77 -18.31 -16.21
N VAL A 295 -4.18 -19.49 -16.10
CA VAL A 295 -4.89 -20.73 -15.75
C VAL A 295 -4.52 -21.12 -14.33
N CYS A 296 -5.51 -21.31 -13.47
CA CYS A 296 -5.33 -21.74 -12.09
C CYS A 296 -5.79 -23.19 -11.90
N THR A 297 -5.39 -23.82 -10.80
CA THR A 297 -5.85 -25.19 -10.45
C THR A 297 -7.24 -25.19 -9.81
N GLU A 298 -7.69 -24.05 -9.30
CA GLU A 298 -8.99 -23.84 -8.66
C GLU A 298 -9.72 -22.65 -9.32
N PRO A 299 -11.04 -22.51 -9.14
CA PRO A 299 -11.78 -21.32 -9.59
C PRO A 299 -11.16 -20.02 -9.06
N VAL A 300 -11.02 -19.03 -9.95
CA VAL A 300 -10.37 -17.76 -9.64
C VAL A 300 -11.29 -16.84 -8.83
N VAL A 301 -12.60 -16.86 -9.15
CA VAL A 301 -13.63 -16.07 -8.47
C VAL A 301 -14.77 -16.97 -8.03
N ALA A 302 -15.45 -16.58 -6.95
CA ALA A 302 -16.78 -17.14 -6.67
C ALA A 302 -17.83 -16.40 -7.51
N GLY A 303 -18.92 -17.10 -7.85
CA GLY A 303 -20.06 -16.50 -8.54
C GLY A 303 -20.00 -16.52 -10.08
N GLY A 304 -19.03 -17.20 -10.68
CA GLY A 304 -19.00 -17.46 -12.12
C GLY A 304 -18.35 -16.36 -12.96
N ASP A 305 -18.79 -16.25 -14.22
CA ASP A 305 -18.11 -15.46 -15.24
C ASP A 305 -18.30 -13.95 -15.05
N ARG A 306 -17.21 -13.17 -15.16
CA ARG A 306 -17.24 -11.71 -14.95
C ARG A 306 -16.22 -10.99 -15.83
N PRO A 307 -16.45 -9.72 -16.21
CA PRO A 307 -15.44 -8.93 -16.89
C PRO A 307 -14.23 -8.70 -15.96
N VAL A 308 -13.05 -8.54 -16.56
CA VAL A 308 -11.85 -8.06 -15.85
C VAL A 308 -11.37 -6.76 -16.47
N PHE A 309 -10.89 -5.89 -15.59
CA PHE A 309 -10.36 -4.59 -15.94
C PHE A 309 -8.85 -4.59 -15.75
N VAL A 310 -8.13 -4.00 -16.71
CA VAL A 310 -6.67 -4.02 -16.74
C VAL A 310 -6.13 -2.60 -16.78
N TYR A 311 -5.12 -2.34 -15.95
CA TYR A 311 -4.30 -1.13 -16.01
C TYR A 311 -2.85 -1.52 -16.21
N ARG A 312 -2.25 -1.07 -17.33
CA ARG A 312 -0.83 -1.25 -17.63
C ARG A 312 0.00 -0.12 -17.02
N GLN A 313 0.84 -0.47 -16.06
CA GLN A 313 1.77 0.41 -15.36
C GLN A 313 3.20 0.19 -15.90
N GLN A 314 3.54 0.85 -17.02
CA GLN A 314 4.87 0.72 -17.63
C GLN A 314 5.98 1.33 -16.77
N SER A 315 5.68 2.37 -15.99
CA SER A 315 6.62 3.04 -15.08
C SER A 315 7.16 2.13 -13.98
N PHE A 316 6.55 0.95 -13.78
CA PHE A 316 7.00 -0.03 -12.80
C PHE A 316 8.46 -0.43 -13.03
N GLU A 317 8.92 -0.54 -14.27
CA GLU A 317 10.31 -0.86 -14.61
C GLU A 317 11.32 0.09 -13.97
N ASN A 318 10.96 1.38 -13.84
CA ASN A 318 11.87 2.41 -13.35
C ASN A 318 12.11 2.29 -11.83
N VAL A 319 11.18 1.65 -11.13
CA VAL A 319 11.22 1.49 -9.67
C VAL A 319 11.66 0.08 -9.26
N LEU A 320 11.81 -0.85 -10.21
CA LEU A 320 12.40 -2.17 -9.97
C LEU A 320 13.86 -2.03 -9.52
N ASP A 321 14.23 -2.73 -8.46
CA ASP A 321 15.63 -2.99 -8.13
C ASP A 321 16.24 -3.91 -9.21
N PRO A 322 17.32 -3.50 -9.92
CA PRO A 322 17.96 -4.31 -10.95
C PRO A 322 18.41 -5.69 -10.47
N SER A 323 18.69 -5.83 -9.18
CA SER A 323 19.08 -7.10 -8.55
C SER A 323 17.89 -7.97 -8.13
N HIS A 324 16.66 -7.45 -8.25
CA HIS A 324 15.46 -8.19 -7.89
C HIS A 324 15.20 -9.31 -8.90
N PRO A 325 14.82 -10.53 -8.47
CA PRO A 325 14.52 -11.64 -9.39
C PRO A 325 13.48 -11.33 -10.46
N LEU A 326 12.61 -10.34 -10.20
CA LEU A 326 11.60 -9.87 -11.15
C LEU A 326 12.19 -9.22 -12.40
N THR A 327 13.41 -8.70 -12.36
CA THR A 327 14.01 -8.03 -13.54
C THR A 327 14.27 -8.98 -14.71
N GLY A 328 14.40 -10.28 -14.44
CA GLY A 328 14.69 -11.29 -15.46
C GLY A 328 13.55 -12.25 -15.76
N GLN A 329 12.45 -12.24 -14.98
CA GLN A 329 11.40 -13.26 -15.08
C GLN A 329 10.01 -12.68 -14.88
N ALA A 330 9.06 -13.21 -15.65
CA ALA A 330 7.65 -12.93 -15.46
C ALA A 330 7.15 -13.51 -14.12
N PHE A 331 6.22 -12.81 -13.48
CA PHE A 331 5.73 -13.18 -12.14
C PHE A 331 4.31 -12.71 -11.92
N LEU A 332 3.54 -13.47 -11.13
CA LEU A 332 2.22 -13.08 -10.69
C LEU A 332 2.20 -12.85 -9.17
N GLY A 333 1.39 -11.91 -8.73
CA GLY A 333 1.15 -11.66 -7.33
C GLY A 333 -0.22 -11.01 -7.11
N ASN A 334 -0.55 -10.77 -5.85
CA ASN A 334 -1.70 -10.00 -5.45
C ASN A 334 -1.29 -8.62 -4.94
N ALA A 335 -2.22 -7.67 -4.97
CA ALA A 335 -2.06 -6.39 -4.32
C ALA A 335 -3.29 -6.06 -3.48
N GLY A 336 -3.08 -5.40 -2.35
CA GLY A 336 -4.16 -4.89 -1.53
C GLY A 336 -4.90 -3.73 -2.21
N PRO A 337 -6.08 -3.32 -1.72
CA PRO A 337 -6.87 -2.23 -2.29
C PRO A 337 -6.09 -0.92 -2.46
N ALA A 338 -5.10 -0.67 -1.60
CA ALA A 338 -4.26 0.52 -1.65
C ALA A 338 -3.51 0.70 -2.99
N SER A 339 -3.22 -0.37 -3.72
CA SER A 339 -2.56 -0.27 -5.04
C SER A 339 -3.46 0.28 -6.14
N LEU A 340 -4.78 0.35 -5.93
CA LEU A 340 -5.70 1.00 -6.87
C LEU A 340 -5.51 2.52 -6.90
N HIS A 341 -4.87 3.11 -5.88
CA HIS A 341 -4.79 4.56 -5.71
C HIS A 341 -3.36 5.12 -5.70
N GLN A 342 -2.33 4.29 -5.82
CA GLN A 342 -0.93 4.74 -5.75
C GLN A 342 -0.28 4.89 -7.13
N GLU A 343 0.41 6.02 -7.31
CA GLU A 343 1.36 6.32 -8.39
C GLU A 343 2.79 6.11 -7.92
#